data_AF-A0A1G5PK06-F1
#
_entry.id   AF-A0A1G5PK06-F1
#
_cell.length_a   1.000
_cell.length_b   1.000
_cell.length_c   1.000
_cell.angle_alpha   90.00
_cell.angle_beta   90.00
_cell.angle_gamma   90.00
#
_symmetry.space_group_name_H-M   'P 1'
#
loop_
_entity.id
_entity.type
_entity.pdbx_description
1 polymer ?
#
loop_
_entity_poly.entity_id
_entity_poly.type
_entity_poly.pdbx_seq_one_letter_code
_entity_poly.pdbx_strand_id
1 'polypeptide(L)'
;MNKAKSLLGGIALSVALATSALAAGVELNASSTGLAMQGYDPVAYFTVGEPTKGDYRITTLHNDAMYRFASEENKAEFEKNPEAYLPAYGGYCAFGTAMGFKFDGDPNYWKIVDDVLYLNLSKDIQERWEGDVPGFIERAEVQWDEIEDVAPADLQN
;
A
#
# COMPACT_ATOMS: atom_id res chain seq x y z
N MET A 1 -14.49 -53.22 -45.20
CA MET A 1 -13.25 -52.44 -44.94
C MET A 1 -13.59 -50.96 -45.07
N ASN A 2 -13.22 -50.17 -44.04
CA ASN A 2 -13.00 -48.71 -43.95
C ASN A 2 -14.23 -47.78 -44.20
N LYS A 3 -14.92 -47.23 -43.19
CA LYS A 3 -14.58 -46.13 -42.22
C LYS A 3 -14.10 -44.83 -42.87
N ALA A 4 -14.92 -43.77 -42.78
CA ALA A 4 -14.60 -42.50 -42.08
C ALA A 4 -15.71 -41.44 -42.33
N LYS A 5 -16.49 -41.11 -41.29
CA LYS A 5 -17.25 -39.85 -41.24
C LYS A 5 -16.36 -38.86 -40.50
N SER A 6 -15.91 -37.81 -41.18
CA SER A 6 -15.08 -36.76 -40.57
C SER A 6 -16.00 -35.77 -39.86
N LEU A 7 -15.96 -35.77 -38.52
CA LEU A 7 -16.49 -34.71 -37.67
C LEU A 7 -15.36 -33.69 -37.49
N LEU A 8 -15.44 -32.56 -38.20
CA LEU A 8 -14.60 -31.40 -37.93
C LEU A 8 -15.17 -30.68 -36.71
N GLY A 9 -14.77 -31.13 -35.52
CA GLY A 9 -14.94 -30.39 -34.28
C GLY A 9 -13.88 -29.29 -34.21
N GLY A 10 -14.31 -28.03 -34.29
CA GLY A 10 -13.44 -26.88 -34.08
C GLY A 10 -12.99 -26.82 -32.62
N ILE A 11 -11.68 -26.92 -32.39
CA ILE A 11 -11.08 -26.62 -31.09
C ILE A 11 -10.97 -25.09 -31.01
N ALA A 12 -11.88 -24.46 -30.27
CA ALA A 12 -11.70 -23.07 -29.85
C ALA A 12 -10.56 -23.05 -28.81
N LEU A 13 -9.41 -22.50 -29.20
CA LEU A 13 -8.28 -22.30 -28.31
C LEU A 13 -8.57 -21.05 -27.45
N SER A 14 -9.19 -21.24 -26.30
CA SER A 14 -9.36 -20.18 -25.30
C SER A 14 -7.99 -19.83 -24.72
N VAL A 15 -7.39 -18.73 -25.18
CA VAL A 15 -6.20 -18.16 -24.55
C VAL A 15 -6.65 -17.54 -23.23
N ALA A 16 -6.49 -18.30 -22.13
CA ALA A 16 -6.56 -17.73 -20.80
C ALA A 16 -5.34 -16.80 -20.65
N LEU A 17 -5.56 -15.49 -20.67
CA LEU A 17 -4.57 -14.52 -20.22
C LEU A 17 -4.37 -14.80 -18.72
N ALA A 18 -3.27 -15.45 -18.38
CA ALA A 18 -2.79 -15.48 -17.01
C ALA A 18 -2.48 -14.02 -16.65
N THR A 19 -3.34 -13.40 -15.85
CA THR A 19 -2.98 -12.15 -15.17
C THR A 19 -1.88 -12.53 -14.19
N SER A 20 -0.63 -12.31 -14.59
CA SER A 20 0.48 -12.22 -13.66
C SER A 20 0.04 -11.25 -12.57
N ALA A 21 -0.01 -11.71 -11.32
CA ALA A 21 -0.13 -10.77 -10.21
C ALA A 21 1.13 -9.89 -10.26
N LEU A 22 0.98 -8.64 -10.70
CA LEU A 22 2.04 -7.66 -10.55
C LEU A 22 2.23 -7.46 -9.04
N ALA A 23 3.48 -7.51 -8.60
CA ALA A 23 3.80 -7.09 -7.25
C ALA A 23 3.71 -5.56 -7.21
N ALA A 24 3.22 -5.02 -6.08
CA ALA A 24 3.31 -3.59 -5.81
C ALA A 24 4.74 -3.09 -6.05
N GLY A 25 4.86 -1.87 -6.60
CA GLY A 25 6.16 -1.27 -6.85
C GLY A 25 6.88 -0.89 -5.55
N VAL A 26 8.15 -0.50 -5.67
CA VAL A 26 9.02 -0.18 -4.52
C VAL A 26 8.67 1.15 -3.84
N GLU A 27 7.79 1.93 -4.46
CA GLU A 27 7.17 3.13 -3.93
C GLU A 27 6.11 2.80 -2.87
N LEU A 28 5.58 1.57 -2.82
CA LEU A 28 4.58 1.15 -1.84
C LEU A 28 5.17 0.21 -0.78
N ASN A 29 4.92 0.54 0.49
CA ASN A 29 5.23 -0.34 1.61
C ASN A 29 4.18 -1.46 1.71
N ALA A 30 4.43 -2.53 0.96
CA ALA A 30 3.64 -3.74 0.95
C ALA A 30 4.47 -4.97 1.35
N SER A 31 3.82 -5.95 1.99
CA SER A 31 4.47 -7.22 2.29
C SER A 31 4.89 -7.98 1.03
N SER A 32 5.65 -9.08 1.19
CA SER A 32 5.99 -9.99 0.08
C SER A 32 4.77 -10.62 -0.63
N THR A 33 3.57 -10.51 -0.04
CA THR A 33 2.30 -10.94 -0.66
C THR A 33 1.48 -9.76 -1.20
N GLY A 34 2.07 -8.56 -1.26
CA GLY A 34 1.39 -7.34 -1.68
C GLY A 34 0.42 -6.73 -0.66
N LEU A 35 0.47 -7.13 0.62
CA LEU A 35 -0.46 -6.59 1.64
C LEU A 35 0.03 -5.22 2.12
N ALA A 36 -0.74 -4.16 1.85
CA ALA A 36 -0.47 -2.81 2.31
C ALA A 36 -0.86 -2.62 3.79
N MET A 37 -0.23 -1.64 4.44
CA MET A 37 -0.53 -1.20 5.81
C MET A 37 -0.65 -2.33 6.83
N GLN A 38 0.06 -3.44 6.60
CA GLN A 38 -0.01 -4.64 7.44
C GLN A 38 -1.46 -5.14 7.69
N GLY A 39 -2.37 -4.86 6.75
CA GLY A 39 -3.79 -5.20 6.82
C GLY A 39 -4.65 -4.34 7.74
N TYR A 40 -4.18 -3.15 8.15
CA TYR A 40 -5.04 -2.14 8.79
C TYR A 40 -5.86 -1.38 7.74
N ASP A 41 -7.01 -0.90 8.17
CA ASP A 41 -7.95 -0.14 7.35
C ASP A 41 -7.48 1.31 7.22
N PRO A 42 -7.14 1.80 6.00
CA PRO A 42 -6.70 3.17 5.79
C PRO A 42 -7.80 4.21 6.12
N VAL A 43 -9.06 3.88 5.89
CA VAL A 43 -10.20 4.80 6.10
C VAL A 43 -10.48 4.99 7.59
N ALA A 44 -10.24 3.95 8.39
CA ALA A 44 -10.55 3.98 9.83
C ALA A 44 -9.77 5.07 10.61
N TYR A 45 -8.60 5.47 10.13
CA TYR A 45 -7.83 6.58 10.71
C TYR A 45 -8.56 7.91 10.64
N PHE A 46 -9.36 8.12 9.59
CA PHE A 46 -10.10 9.36 9.34
C PHE A 46 -11.54 9.31 9.85
N THR A 47 -12.12 8.12 9.97
CA THR A 47 -13.52 7.95 10.40
C THR A 47 -13.65 7.61 11.88
N VAL A 48 -12.94 6.58 12.35
CA VAL A 48 -12.98 6.12 13.76
C VAL A 48 -11.92 6.85 14.59
N GLY A 49 -10.82 7.27 13.96
CA GLY A 49 -9.73 7.99 14.64
C GLY A 49 -8.75 7.06 15.34
N GLU A 50 -8.72 5.77 14.99
CA GLU A 50 -7.79 4.79 15.56
C GLU A 50 -7.41 3.69 14.57
N PRO A 51 -6.22 3.07 14.72
CA PRO A 51 -5.81 1.93 13.91
C PRO A 51 -6.79 0.77 14.06
N THR A 52 -7.51 0.47 12.99
CA THR A 52 -8.48 -0.63 12.99
C THR A 52 -8.02 -1.72 12.03
N LYS A 53 -7.96 -2.97 12.50
CA LYS A 53 -7.61 -4.12 11.63
C LYS A 53 -8.74 -4.37 10.62
N GLY A 54 -8.38 -4.51 9.35
CA GLY A 54 -9.31 -4.91 8.31
C GLY A 54 -9.60 -6.41 8.29
N ASP A 55 -10.78 -6.79 7.79
CA ASP A 55 -11.15 -8.18 7.55
C ASP A 55 -10.48 -8.68 6.27
N TYR A 56 -9.90 -9.89 6.30
CA TYR A 56 -9.26 -10.48 5.12
C TYR A 56 -10.23 -10.77 3.96
N ARG A 57 -11.54 -10.72 4.21
CA ARG A 57 -12.61 -10.91 3.21
C ARG A 57 -13.04 -9.60 2.56
N ILE A 58 -12.75 -8.46 3.19
CA ILE A 58 -13.16 -7.14 2.71
C ILE A 58 -11.90 -6.43 2.21
N THR A 59 -11.61 -6.58 0.92
CA THR A 59 -10.34 -6.15 0.33
C THR A 59 -10.55 -5.45 -1.01
N THR A 60 -9.59 -4.62 -1.39
CA THR A 60 -9.50 -4.07 -2.75
C THR A 60 -8.03 -3.98 -3.18
N LEU A 61 -7.80 -4.02 -4.49
CA LEU A 61 -6.48 -3.79 -5.08
C LEU A 61 -6.39 -2.33 -5.54
N HIS A 62 -5.31 -1.66 -5.17
CA HIS A 62 -5.00 -0.32 -5.64
C HIS A 62 -3.48 -0.20 -5.81
N ASN A 63 -3.03 0.27 -6.98
CA ASN A 63 -1.61 0.31 -7.38
C ASN A 63 -0.86 -1.01 -7.10
N ASP A 64 -1.51 -2.14 -7.46
CA ASP A 64 -1.02 -3.51 -7.24
C ASP A 64 -0.76 -3.91 -5.77
N ALA A 65 -1.19 -3.09 -4.81
CA ALA A 65 -1.22 -3.42 -3.39
C ALA A 65 -2.64 -3.77 -2.91
N MET A 66 -2.73 -4.76 -2.02
CA MET A 66 -3.98 -5.20 -1.40
C MET A 66 -4.22 -4.45 -0.10
N TYR A 67 -5.33 -3.73 -0.05
CA TYR A 67 -5.84 -3.07 1.16
C TYR A 67 -6.96 -3.91 1.77
N ARG A 68 -7.08 -3.85 3.11
CA ARG A 68 -8.15 -4.51 3.88
C ARG A 68 -8.97 -3.46 4.60
N PHE A 69 -10.26 -3.74 4.79
CA PHE A 69 -11.17 -2.80 5.43
C PHE A 69 -11.93 -3.47 6.58
N ALA A 70 -12.22 -2.69 7.62
CA ALA A 70 -12.98 -3.13 8.77
C ALA A 70 -14.48 -3.26 8.44
N SER A 71 -14.94 -2.61 7.38
CA SER A 71 -16.32 -2.65 6.90
C SER A 71 -16.40 -2.49 5.38
N GLU A 72 -17.50 -2.97 4.77
CA GLU A 72 -17.80 -2.73 3.35
C GLU A 72 -18.01 -1.24 3.04
N GLU A 73 -18.46 -0.46 4.04
CA GLU A 73 -18.61 0.99 3.93
C GLU A 73 -17.24 1.68 3.78
N ASN A 74 -16.26 1.32 4.61
CA ASN A 74 -14.90 1.85 4.50
C ASN A 74 -14.26 1.47 3.16
N LYS A 75 -14.44 0.22 2.71
CA LYS A 75 -14.01 -0.20 1.37
C LYS A 75 -14.62 0.68 0.28
N ALA A 76 -15.93 0.94 0.36
CA ALA A 76 -16.62 1.76 -0.63
C ALA A 76 -16.18 3.23 -0.61
N GLU A 77 -15.87 3.81 0.55
CA GLU A 77 -15.28 5.15 0.65
C GLU A 77 -13.88 5.21 0.04
N PHE A 78 -13.03 4.22 0.34
CA PHE A 78 -11.71 4.12 -0.27
C PHE A 78 -11.78 4.03 -1.79
N GLU A 79 -12.64 3.15 -2.33
CA GLU A 79 -12.76 2.96 -3.79
C GLU A 79 -13.29 4.21 -4.52
N LYS A 80 -13.99 5.12 -3.83
CA LYS A 80 -14.42 6.40 -4.41
C LYS A 80 -13.28 7.40 -4.53
N ASN A 81 -12.38 7.44 -3.54
CA ASN A 81 -11.27 8.39 -3.51
C ASN A 81 -10.06 7.83 -2.73
N PRO A 82 -9.28 6.91 -3.33
CA PRO A 82 -8.16 6.27 -2.64
C PRO A 82 -7.15 7.26 -2.08
N GLU A 83 -6.82 8.30 -2.85
CA GLU A 83 -5.83 9.33 -2.52
C GLU A 83 -6.11 10.06 -1.20
N ALA A 84 -7.38 10.13 -0.77
CA ALA A 84 -7.73 10.75 0.52
C ALA A 84 -7.38 9.89 1.74
N TYR A 85 -7.04 8.62 1.55
CA TYR A 85 -6.86 7.66 2.64
C TYR A 85 -5.51 6.95 2.58
N LEU A 86 -4.79 7.04 1.47
CA LEU A 86 -3.46 6.47 1.35
C LEU A 86 -2.49 7.16 2.32
N PRO A 87 -1.62 6.39 2.99
CA PRO A 87 -0.56 6.98 3.79
C PRO A 87 0.46 7.67 2.89
N ALA A 88 1.04 8.77 3.39
CA ALA A 88 2.19 9.42 2.77
C ALA A 88 3.33 8.41 2.54
N TYR A 89 4.13 8.69 1.52
CA TYR A 89 5.35 7.91 1.19
C TYR A 89 5.05 6.42 1.03
N GLY A 90 3.91 6.08 0.44
CA GLY A 90 3.46 4.70 0.21
C GLY A 90 3.27 3.87 1.48
N GLY A 91 3.22 4.50 2.67
CA GLY A 91 3.14 3.82 3.96
C GLY A 91 4.51 3.46 4.57
N TYR A 92 5.61 3.94 4.01
CA TYR A 92 6.90 3.91 4.69
C TYR A 92 6.93 4.90 5.87
N CYS A 93 7.88 4.70 6.78
CA CYS A 93 8.10 5.56 7.92
C CYS A 93 8.46 6.98 7.47
N ALA A 94 7.62 7.96 7.82
CA ALA A 94 7.79 9.37 7.47
C ALA A 94 9.14 9.94 7.97
N PHE A 95 9.56 9.58 9.19
CA PHE A 95 10.89 9.94 9.68
C PHE A 95 12.01 9.29 8.87
N GLY A 96 11.86 8.01 8.50
CA GLY A 96 12.80 7.30 7.63
C GLY A 96 12.98 8.01 6.30
N THR A 97 11.86 8.36 5.66
CA THR A 97 11.83 9.12 4.41
C THR A 97 12.56 10.45 4.55
N ALA A 98 12.33 11.19 5.65
CA ALA A 98 13.05 12.43 5.93
C ALA A 98 14.57 12.24 6.05
N MET A 99 15.04 11.03 6.35
CA MET A 99 16.47 10.69 6.42
C MET A 99 17.02 10.10 5.11
N GLY A 100 16.20 9.99 4.05
CA GLY A 100 16.59 9.39 2.77
C GLY A 100 16.51 7.87 2.72
N PHE A 101 15.77 7.24 3.65
CA PHE A 101 15.63 5.78 3.73
C PHE A 101 14.17 5.35 3.69
N LYS A 102 13.92 4.13 3.23
CA LYS A 102 12.61 3.47 3.33
C LYS A 102 12.65 2.41 4.43
N PHE A 103 11.97 2.69 5.54
CA PHE A 103 11.71 1.72 6.62
C PHE A 103 10.22 1.46 6.73
N ASP A 104 9.82 0.28 7.18
CA ASP A 104 8.41 -0.05 7.33
C ASP A 104 7.70 0.95 8.26
N GLY A 105 6.56 1.47 7.82
CA GLY A 105 5.63 2.16 8.68
C GLY A 105 4.84 1.17 9.53
N ASP A 106 4.74 1.43 10.83
CA ASP A 106 3.84 0.70 11.73
C ASP A 106 2.49 1.43 11.81
N PRO A 107 1.38 0.78 11.44
CA PRO A 107 0.03 1.33 11.52
C PRO A 107 -0.37 1.83 12.93
N ASN A 108 0.29 1.37 13.99
CA ASN A 108 0.02 1.82 15.37
C ASN A 108 0.75 3.11 15.75
N TYR A 109 1.75 3.53 14.96
CA TYR A 109 2.52 4.74 15.22
C TYR A 109 2.30 5.74 14.09
N TRP A 110 1.28 6.58 14.25
CA TRP A 110 0.75 7.37 13.15
C TRP A 110 0.33 8.77 13.60
N LYS A 111 0.14 9.65 12.62
CA LYS A 111 -0.46 10.97 12.81
C LYS A 111 -1.12 11.43 11.52
N ILE A 112 -2.26 12.11 11.62
CA ILE A 112 -2.83 12.87 10.51
C ILE A 112 -2.36 14.33 10.63
N VAL A 113 -1.81 14.87 9.55
CA VAL A 113 -1.37 16.26 9.44
C VAL A 113 -1.90 16.80 8.12
N ASP A 114 -2.68 17.88 8.16
CA ASP A 114 -3.31 18.48 6.98
C ASP A 114 -4.03 17.45 6.09
N ASP A 115 -4.85 16.60 6.71
CA ASP A 115 -5.61 15.51 6.08
C ASP A 115 -4.77 14.40 5.41
N VAL A 116 -3.47 14.33 5.69
CA VAL A 116 -2.59 13.25 5.21
C VAL A 116 -2.18 12.34 6.36
N LEU A 117 -2.28 11.01 6.16
CA LEU A 117 -1.87 10.00 7.13
C LEU A 117 -0.36 9.72 7.02
N TYR A 118 0.37 9.93 8.10
CA TYR A 118 1.79 9.59 8.23
C TYR A 118 1.97 8.42 9.18
N LEU A 119 2.79 7.45 8.78
CA LEU A 119 3.19 6.31 9.62
C LEU A 119 4.64 6.45 10.06
N ASN A 120 4.98 5.88 11.21
CA ASN A 120 6.34 5.82 11.75
C ASN A 120 6.69 4.39 12.16
N LEU A 121 7.98 4.08 12.20
CA LEU A 121 8.47 2.72 12.42
C LEU A 121 8.21 2.20 13.84
N SER A 122 8.28 3.07 14.83
CA SER A 122 8.18 2.70 16.24
C SER A 122 7.78 3.89 17.09
N LYS A 123 7.44 3.63 18.36
CA LYS A 123 7.14 4.68 19.35
C LYS A 123 8.23 5.74 19.44
N ASP A 124 9.49 5.32 19.63
CA ASP A 124 10.62 6.25 19.81
C ASP A 124 10.86 7.09 18.55
N ILE A 125 10.64 6.50 17.37
CA ILE A 125 10.75 7.21 16.09
C ILE A 125 9.60 8.19 15.90
N GLN A 126 8.38 7.83 16.30
CA GLN A 126 7.24 8.76 16.31
C GLN A 126 7.51 9.94 17.24
N GLU A 127 7.95 9.69 18.48
CA GLU A 127 8.27 10.76 19.44
C GLU A 127 9.34 11.71 18.89
N ARG A 128 10.35 11.17 18.18
CA ARG A 128 11.36 11.97 17.51
C ARG A 128 10.80 12.79 16.35
N TRP A 129 9.98 12.19 15.50
CA TRP A 129 9.33 12.87 14.37
C TRP A 129 8.37 13.97 14.85
N GLU A 130 7.64 13.73 15.93
CA GLU A 130 6.73 14.71 16.53
C GLU A 130 7.45 15.94 17.10
N GLY A 131 8.76 15.85 17.34
CA GLY A 131 9.59 16.98 17.77
C GLY A 131 9.71 18.11 16.73
N ASP A 132 9.54 17.82 15.43
CA ASP A 132 9.56 18.82 14.35
C ASP A 132 8.79 18.31 13.11
N VAL A 133 7.48 18.07 13.27
CA VAL A 133 6.62 17.56 12.19
C VAL A 133 6.75 18.36 10.89
N PRO A 134 6.65 19.72 10.89
CA PRO A 134 6.74 20.47 9.65
C PRO A 134 8.11 20.33 8.98
N GLY A 135 9.20 20.40 9.75
CA GLY A 135 10.56 20.28 9.21
C GLY A 135 10.89 18.87 8.70
N PHE A 136 10.34 17.82 9.31
CA PHE A 136 10.49 16.46 8.80
C PHE A 136 9.63 16.18 7.59
N ILE A 137 8.42 16.74 7.49
CA ILE A 137 7.61 16.65 6.26
C ILE A 137 8.32 17.36 5.11
N GLU A 138 8.75 18.62 5.28
CA GLU A 138 9.48 19.36 4.24
C GLU A 138 10.71 18.59 3.74
N ARG A 139 11.49 18.00 4.67
CA ARG A 139 12.64 17.19 4.30
C ARG A 139 12.24 15.89 3.60
N ALA A 140 11.19 15.22 4.07
CA ALA A 140 10.72 13.96 3.49
C ALA A 140 10.19 14.16 2.07
N GLU A 141 9.48 15.24 1.76
CA GLU A 141 9.06 15.57 0.38
C GLU A 141 10.27 15.67 -0.56
N VAL A 142 11.32 16.41 -0.15
CA VAL A 142 12.55 16.53 -0.96
C VAL A 142 13.26 15.18 -1.13
N GLN A 143 13.30 14.35 -0.08
CA GLN A 143 13.93 13.03 -0.18
C GLN A 143 13.10 12.06 -1.01
N TRP A 144 11.77 12.15 -0.94
CA TRP A 144 10.87 11.24 -1.62
C TRP A 144 11.04 11.30 -3.14
N ASP A 145 11.15 12.49 -3.70
CA ASP A 145 11.44 12.72 -5.14
C ASP A 145 12.69 11.97 -5.62
N GLU A 146 13.67 11.73 -4.74
CA GLU A 146 14.93 11.04 -5.07
C GLU A 146 14.88 9.53 -4.82
N ILE A 147 14.03 9.07 -3.90
CA ILE A 147 14.04 7.68 -3.42
C ILE A 147 12.78 6.88 -3.79
N GLU A 148 11.72 7.49 -4.30
CA GLU A 148 10.42 6.84 -4.53
C GLU A 148 10.51 5.59 -5.41
N ASP A 149 11.35 5.63 -6.45
CA ASP A 149 11.57 4.51 -7.38
C ASP A 149 12.78 3.64 -7.02
N VAL A 150 13.44 3.91 -5.88
CA VAL A 150 14.62 3.15 -5.42
C VAL A 150 14.19 2.09 -4.41
N ALA A 151 14.71 0.87 -4.56
CA ALA A 151 14.38 -0.22 -3.65
C ALA A 151 14.93 0.07 -2.23
N PRO A 152 14.18 -0.24 -1.15
CA PRO A 152 14.63 0.02 0.23
C PRO A 152 16.01 -0.57 0.59
N ALA A 153 16.38 -1.69 -0.02
CA ALA A 153 17.67 -2.34 0.20
C ALA A 153 18.85 -1.58 -0.42
N ASP A 154 18.60 -0.84 -1.51
CA ASP A 154 19.65 -0.09 -2.21
C ASP A 154 20.02 1.21 -1.49
N LEU A 155 19.10 1.74 -0.66
CA LEU A 155 19.30 2.94 0.13
C LEU A 155 20.20 2.74 1.37
N GLN A 156 20.47 1.50 1.77
CA GLN A 156 21.16 1.17 3.04
C GLN A 156 22.66 0.89 2.89
N ASN A 157 23.22 1.13 1.71
CA ASN A 157 24.61 0.79 1.37
C ASN A 157 25.59 1.95 1.54
#